data_AF-A0AAD9PFP1-F1
#
_entry.id   AF-A0AAD9PFP1-F1
#
_cell.length_a   1.000
_cell.length_b   1.000
_cell.length_c   1.000
_cell.angle_alpha   90.00
_cell.angle_beta   90.00
_cell.angle_gamma   90.00
#
_symmetry.space_group_name_H-M   'P 1'
#
loop_
_entity.id
_entity.type
_entity.pdbx_description
1 polymer ?
#
loop_
_entity_poly.entity_id
_entity_poly.type
_entity_poly.pdbx_seq_one_letter_code
_entity_poly.pdbx_strand_id
1 'polypeptide(L)'
;MGTFAITKSFFNEIGAYDDDMWGWGGDNLDLSVRVWLFGGRIVKVPCSHMAHLEKKGYRDYRVKWYWQIMANFRRFVDLWGEDYKELFFEFLPDIKKVGAQDLSKRTYLKKKAKYDMSWYLKNVYPELLDTIPNRNSYAFGGVRVYRLSHSNSAPTISLQTSLC
;
A
#
# COMPACT_ATOMS: atom_id res chain seq x y z
N MET A 1 3.72 -10.85 -7.04
CA MET A 1 4.35 -9.80 -7.87
C MET A 1 5.79 -10.20 -8.09
N GLY A 2 6.37 -9.84 -9.23
CA GLY A 2 7.73 -10.27 -9.54
C GLY A 2 8.13 -10.17 -11.00
N THR A 3 7.22 -9.78 -11.91
CA THR A 3 7.54 -9.69 -13.33
C THR A 3 7.41 -8.27 -13.81
N PHE A 4 8.55 -7.67 -14.17
CA PHE A 4 8.64 -6.40 -14.86
C PHE A 4 9.97 -6.34 -15.61
N ALA A 5 10.11 -5.37 -16.51
CA ALA A 5 11.37 -5.02 -17.13
C ALA A 5 11.62 -3.53 -16.89
N ILE A 6 12.84 -3.20 -16.50
CA ILE A 6 13.29 -1.83 -16.26
C ILE A 6 14.75 -1.73 -16.73
N THR A 7 15.17 -0.58 -17.25
CA THR A 7 16.58 -0.38 -17.55
C THR A 7 17.37 -0.29 -16.24
N LYS A 8 18.56 -0.92 -16.21
CA LYS A 8 19.44 -0.90 -15.02
C LYS A 8 19.78 0.54 -14.61
N SER A 9 20.02 1.41 -15.58
CA SER A 9 20.33 2.82 -15.33
C SER A 9 19.19 3.53 -14.60
N PHE A 10 17.95 3.43 -15.12
CA PHE A 10 16.80 4.08 -14.50
C PHE A 10 16.47 3.47 -13.13
N PHE A 11 16.57 2.14 -12.99
CA PHE A 11 16.36 1.47 -11.71
C PHE A 11 17.32 1.97 -10.63
N ASN A 12 18.60 2.13 -10.96
CA ASN A 12 19.59 2.68 -10.04
C ASN A 12 19.38 4.17 -9.77
N GLU A 13 19.01 4.95 -10.79
CA GLU A 13 18.76 6.40 -10.69
C GLU A 13 17.65 6.71 -9.68
N ILE A 14 16.55 5.95 -9.72
CA ILE A 14 15.43 6.14 -8.79
C ILE A 14 15.70 5.52 -7.41
N GLY A 15 16.86 4.89 -7.19
CA GLY A 15 17.32 4.39 -5.90
C GLY A 15 17.17 2.88 -5.67
N ALA A 16 16.92 2.06 -6.70
CA ALA A 16 16.77 0.60 -6.60
C ALA A 16 15.74 0.16 -5.52
N TYR A 17 15.76 -1.08 -5.04
CA TYR A 17 14.90 -1.48 -3.91
C TYR A 17 15.37 -0.87 -2.59
N ASP A 18 14.46 -0.79 -1.61
CA ASP A 18 14.80 -0.43 -0.24
C ASP A 18 15.46 -1.60 0.50
N ASP A 19 16.78 -1.51 0.72
CA ASP A 19 17.57 -2.57 1.35
C ASP A 19 17.15 -2.88 2.80
N ASP A 20 16.47 -1.93 3.46
CA ASP A 20 15.93 -2.14 4.81
C ASP A 20 14.48 -2.70 4.78
N MET A 21 13.86 -2.86 3.61
CA MET A 21 12.63 -3.66 3.49
C MET A 21 12.99 -5.14 3.49
N TRP A 22 12.47 -5.88 4.46
CA TRP A 22 12.84 -7.28 4.68
C TRP A 22 11.72 -8.24 4.30
N GLY A 23 12.09 -9.35 3.64
CA GLY A 23 11.18 -10.44 3.34
C GLY A 23 10.20 -10.13 2.21
N TRP A 24 8.92 -9.99 2.54
CA TRP A 24 7.83 -9.87 1.55
C TRP A 24 6.97 -8.64 1.81
N GLY A 25 6.44 -8.05 0.73
CA GLY A 25 5.36 -7.05 0.75
C GLY A 25 5.86 -5.62 0.86
N GLY A 26 5.14 -4.70 0.20
CA GLY A 26 5.43 -3.26 0.21
C GLY A 26 6.43 -2.81 -0.86
N ASP A 27 7.41 -3.65 -1.19
CA ASP A 27 8.45 -3.39 -2.20
C ASP A 27 7.87 -3.04 -3.58
N ASN A 28 6.82 -3.76 -3.97
CA ASN A 28 6.12 -3.53 -5.22
C ASN A 28 5.35 -2.19 -5.24
N LEU A 29 4.79 -1.79 -4.10
CA LEU A 29 4.04 -0.55 -3.96
C LEU A 29 5.00 0.65 -4.01
N ASP A 30 6.08 0.57 -3.23
CA ASP A 30 7.14 1.57 -3.21
C ASP A 30 7.74 1.80 -4.60
N LEU A 31 8.19 0.74 -5.27
CA LEU A 31 8.77 0.88 -6.60
C LEU A 31 7.75 1.43 -7.61
N SER A 32 6.49 0.98 -7.53
CA SER A 32 5.46 1.41 -8.50
C SER A 32 5.18 2.91 -8.39
N VAL A 33 4.95 3.41 -7.17
CA VAL A 33 4.71 4.84 -6.95
C VAL A 33 5.95 5.65 -7.31
N ARG A 34 7.13 5.21 -6.87
CA ARG A 34 8.39 5.91 -7.10
C ARG A 34 8.74 6.07 -8.58
N VAL A 35 8.46 5.08 -9.43
CA VAL A 35 8.63 5.20 -10.89
C VAL A 35 7.89 6.42 -11.41
N TRP A 36 6.65 6.65 -10.98
CA TRP A 36 5.85 7.82 -11.39
C TRP A 36 6.38 9.11 -10.77
N LEU A 37 6.76 9.10 -9.49
CA LEU A 37 7.29 10.29 -8.82
C LEU A 37 8.60 10.82 -9.44
N PHE A 38 9.37 9.96 -10.10
CA PHE A 38 10.59 10.32 -10.84
C PHE A 38 10.32 10.67 -12.32
N GLY A 39 9.05 10.68 -12.74
CA GLY A 39 8.62 10.97 -14.11
C GLY A 39 8.77 9.82 -15.09
N GLY A 40 8.93 8.59 -14.58
CA GLY A 40 8.78 7.38 -15.37
C GLY A 40 7.31 7.05 -15.62
N ARG A 41 7.07 5.87 -16.21
CA ARG A 41 5.74 5.33 -16.46
C ARG A 41 5.75 3.82 -16.30
N ILE A 42 4.61 3.27 -15.90
CA ILE A 42 4.37 1.83 -15.85
C ILE A 42 3.39 1.48 -16.95
N VAL A 43 3.74 0.52 -17.79
CA VAL A 43 2.90 0.08 -18.90
C VAL A 43 2.75 -1.44 -18.90
N LYS A 44 1.52 -1.89 -19.17
CA LYS A 44 1.27 -3.28 -19.54
C LYS A 44 1.51 -3.42 -21.03
N VAL A 45 2.33 -4.39 -21.44
CA VAL A 45 2.64 -4.66 -22.84
C VAL A 45 1.87 -5.90 -23.27
N PRO A 46 0.73 -5.79 -24.00
CA PRO A 46 -0.14 -6.93 -24.29
C PRO A 46 0.52 -8.05 -25.08
N CYS A 47 1.51 -7.73 -25.92
CA CYS A 47 2.25 -8.70 -26.73
C CYS A 47 3.36 -9.44 -25.97
N SER A 48 3.66 -9.03 -24.73
CA SER A 48 4.68 -9.67 -23.90
C SER A 48 4.00 -10.59 -22.89
N HIS A 49 4.11 -11.89 -23.11
CA HIS A 49 3.45 -12.90 -22.29
C HIS A 49 4.45 -13.61 -21.36
N MET A 50 4.05 -13.80 -20.11
CA MET A 50 4.73 -14.67 -19.15
C MET A 50 3.68 -15.45 -18.38
N ALA A 51 3.93 -16.74 -18.16
CA ALA A 51 3.13 -17.55 -17.26
C ALA A 51 3.72 -17.48 -15.84
N HIS A 52 2.88 -17.22 -14.84
CA HIS A 52 3.22 -17.34 -13.43
C HIS A 52 2.42 -18.50 -12.83
N LEU A 53 3.11 -19.52 -12.33
CA LEU A 53 2.48 -20.65 -11.66
C LEU A 53 2.15 -20.27 -10.21
N GLU A 54 0.88 -20.00 -9.97
CA GLU A 54 0.36 -19.69 -8.64
C GLU A 54 0.29 -20.97 -7.80
N LYS A 55 1.01 -20.99 -6.67
CA LYS A 55 0.91 -22.09 -5.70
C LYS A 55 -0.50 -22.11 -5.09
N LYS A 56 -1.18 -23.26 -5.14
CA LYS A 56 -2.47 -23.46 -4.47
C LYS A 56 -2.27 -23.59 -2.96
N GLY A 57 -3.10 -22.92 -2.15
CA GLY A 57 -3.16 -23.09 -0.70
C GLY A 57 -2.87 -21.83 0.12
N TYR A 58 -3.02 -21.96 1.45
CA TYR A 58 -2.73 -20.89 2.41
C TYR A 58 -1.23 -20.57 2.41
N ARG A 59 -0.90 -19.31 2.16
CA ARG A 59 0.48 -18.82 2.18
C ARG A 59 0.86 -18.46 3.61
N ASP A 60 1.31 -19.46 4.39
CA ASP A 60 1.69 -19.35 5.82
C ASP A 60 2.64 -18.18 6.11
N TYR A 61 3.50 -17.84 5.14
CA TYR A 61 4.40 -16.69 5.26
C TYR A 61 3.66 -15.35 5.50
N ARG A 62 2.41 -15.17 5.06
CA ARG A 62 1.67 -13.93 5.35
C ARG A 62 1.29 -13.80 6.81
N VAL A 63 1.13 -14.91 7.54
CA VAL A 63 0.94 -14.91 9.00
C VAL A 63 2.26 -14.76 9.70
N LYS A 64 3.24 -15.59 9.31
CA LYS A 64 4.54 -15.64 9.96
C LYS A 64 5.30 -14.31 9.87
N TRP A 65 5.14 -13.60 8.75
CA TRP A 65 5.86 -12.35 8.49
C TRP A 65 4.95 -11.12 8.50
N TYR A 66 3.79 -11.21 9.16
CA TYR A 66 2.78 -10.15 9.15
C TYR A 66 3.35 -8.80 9.61
N TRP A 67 4.06 -8.78 10.74
CA TRP A 67 4.62 -7.54 11.30
C TRP A 67 5.75 -6.97 10.45
N GLN A 68 6.52 -7.82 9.77
CA GLN A 68 7.54 -7.40 8.81
C GLN A 68 6.91 -6.76 7.58
N ILE A 69 5.80 -7.33 7.07
CA ILE A 69 5.01 -6.72 5.99
C ILE A 69 4.50 -5.33 6.43
N MET A 70 3.97 -5.21 7.66
CA MET A 70 3.52 -3.92 8.20
C MET A 70 4.68 -2.92 8.34
N ALA A 71 5.88 -3.38 8.68
CA ALA A 71 7.09 -2.54 8.72
C ALA A 71 7.47 -2.04 7.33
N ASN A 72 7.43 -2.89 6.30
CA ASN A 72 7.70 -2.47 4.92
C ASN A 72 6.67 -1.43 4.45
N PHE A 73 5.38 -1.63 4.74
CA PHE A 73 4.36 -0.62 4.45
C PHE A 73 4.58 0.66 5.25
N ARG A 74 5.00 0.56 6.52
CA ARG A 74 5.30 1.74 7.35
C ARG A 74 6.40 2.59 6.72
N ARG A 75 7.48 1.98 6.24
CA ARG A 75 8.57 2.67 5.55
C ARG A 75 8.07 3.42 4.31
N PHE A 76 7.22 2.78 3.51
CA PHE A 76 6.59 3.41 2.35
C PHE A 76 5.73 4.63 2.74
N VAL A 77 4.85 4.48 3.74
CA VAL A 77 3.96 5.53 4.21
C VAL A 77 4.74 6.72 4.75
N ASP A 78 5.75 6.46 5.61
CA ASP A 78 6.56 7.51 6.20
C ASP A 78 7.41 8.26 5.15
N LEU A 79 7.83 7.60 4.06
CA LEU A 79 8.66 8.22 3.03
C LEU A 79 7.84 8.98 1.97
N TRP A 80 6.77 8.38 1.45
CA TRP A 80 6.00 8.89 0.31
C TRP A 80 4.60 9.37 0.67
N GLY A 81 3.96 8.72 1.64
CA GLY A 81 2.56 8.91 1.99
C GLY A 81 2.31 9.85 3.17
N GLU A 82 3.28 10.71 3.53
CA GLU A 82 3.25 11.51 4.76
C GLU A 82 1.96 12.33 4.93
N ASP A 83 1.50 13.01 3.88
CA ASP A 83 0.26 13.81 3.89
C ASP A 83 -1.02 12.96 3.97
N TYR A 84 -0.91 11.67 3.66
CA TYR A 84 -2.02 10.70 3.61
C TYR A 84 -1.90 9.62 4.69
N LYS A 85 -0.97 9.76 5.64
CA LYS A 85 -0.62 8.71 6.61
C LYS A 85 -1.80 8.26 7.47
N GLU A 86 -2.69 9.18 7.84
CA GLU A 86 -3.85 8.84 8.67
C GLU A 86 -4.81 7.93 7.92
N LEU A 87 -5.01 8.15 6.62
CA LEU A 87 -5.77 7.22 5.77
C LEU A 87 -5.10 5.83 5.75
N PHE A 88 -3.78 5.76 5.55
CA PHE A 88 -3.09 4.47 5.63
C PHE A 88 -3.30 3.77 6.99
N PHE A 89 -3.31 4.52 8.08
CA PHE A 89 -3.56 3.97 9.42
C PHE A 89 -5.02 3.58 9.66
N GLU A 90 -5.99 4.23 9.02
CA GLU A 90 -7.39 3.82 9.10
C GLU A 90 -7.62 2.49 8.39
N PHE A 91 -7.08 2.34 7.17
CA PHE A 91 -7.24 1.14 6.36
C PHE A 91 -6.38 -0.04 6.86
N LEU A 92 -5.19 0.25 7.38
CA LEU A 92 -4.23 -0.73 7.89
C LEU A 92 -3.68 -0.28 9.26
N PRO A 93 -4.49 -0.38 10.33
CA PRO A 93 -4.15 0.15 11.66
C PRO A 93 -2.91 -0.47 12.29
N ASP A 94 -2.54 -1.68 11.88
CA ASP A 94 -1.34 -2.34 12.38
C ASP A 94 -0.04 -1.66 11.90
N ILE A 95 -0.07 -0.91 10.79
CA ILE A 95 1.06 -0.07 10.35
C ILE A 95 1.39 0.98 11.42
N LYS A 96 0.37 1.53 12.09
CA LYS A 96 0.55 2.52 13.16
C LYS A 96 1.29 1.92 14.35
N LYS A 97 1.03 0.64 14.68
CA LYS A 97 1.63 -0.10 15.79
C LYS A 97 3.12 -0.40 15.61
N VAL A 98 3.61 -0.47 14.38
CA VAL A 98 5.04 -0.74 14.09
C VAL A 98 5.96 0.42 14.51
N GLY A 99 5.42 1.64 14.63
CA GLY A 99 6.21 2.83 14.96
C GLY A 99 7.06 3.33 13.78
N ALA A 100 7.57 4.57 13.89
CA ALA A 100 8.36 5.19 12.84
C ALA A 100 9.66 4.39 12.58
N GLN A 101 10.04 4.28 11.31
CA GLN A 101 11.24 3.54 10.88
C GLN A 101 12.37 4.50 10.51
N ASP A 102 13.63 4.07 10.62
CA ASP A 102 14.76 4.88 10.13
C ASP A 102 14.78 4.91 8.60
N LEU A 103 14.60 6.11 8.04
CA LEU A 103 14.62 6.36 6.60
C LEU A 103 15.83 7.18 6.15
N SER A 104 16.83 7.36 7.01
CA SER A 104 18.02 8.20 6.75
C SER A 104 18.64 7.93 5.37
N LYS A 105 18.82 6.64 5.02
CA LYS A 105 19.35 6.18 3.72
C LYS A 105 18.46 6.50 2.50
N ARG A 106 17.19 6.83 2.71
CA ARG A 106 16.17 7.01 1.66
C ARG A 106 15.69 8.44 1.52
N THR A 107 15.80 9.27 2.56
CA THR A 107 15.34 10.67 2.56
C THR A 107 15.86 11.50 1.38
N TYR A 108 17.05 11.22 0.86
CA TYR A 108 17.60 11.92 -0.31
C TYR A 108 16.71 11.77 -1.56
N LEU A 109 15.93 10.68 -1.67
CA LEU A 109 15.04 10.43 -2.79
C LEU A 109 13.90 11.45 -2.86
N LYS A 110 13.41 11.96 -1.71
CA LYS A 110 12.40 13.03 -1.70
C LYS A 110 12.89 14.30 -2.41
N LYS A 111 14.18 14.61 -2.30
CA LYS A 111 14.79 15.78 -2.96
C LYS A 111 14.98 15.58 -4.48
N LYS A 112 15.06 14.33 -4.93
CA LYS A 112 15.24 13.98 -6.35
C LYS A 112 13.92 13.71 -7.08
N ALA A 113 12.86 13.38 -6.33
CA ALA A 113 11.54 13.17 -6.89
C ALA A 113 11.04 14.45 -7.58
N LYS A 114 10.41 14.30 -8.74
CA LYS A 114 9.83 15.39 -9.52
C LYS A 114 8.40 15.71 -9.08
N TYR A 115 7.71 14.71 -8.55
CA TYR A 115 6.33 14.78 -8.12
C TYR A 115 6.20 14.19 -6.70
N ASP A 116 5.11 14.53 -6.03
CA ASP A 116 4.73 13.99 -4.74
C ASP A 116 3.52 13.04 -4.85
N MET A 117 3.12 12.46 -3.71
CA MET A 117 1.97 11.54 -3.66
C MET A 117 0.65 12.23 -4.06
N SER A 118 0.51 13.51 -3.76
CA SER A 118 -0.67 14.31 -4.15
C SER A 118 -0.80 14.39 -5.67
N TRP A 119 0.30 14.66 -6.38
CA TRP A 119 0.35 14.62 -7.83
C TRP A 119 0.06 13.22 -8.37
N TYR A 120 0.62 12.17 -7.77
CA TYR A 120 0.36 10.79 -8.17
C TYR A 120 -1.13 10.45 -8.10
N LEU A 121 -1.78 10.74 -6.97
CA LEU A 121 -3.20 10.47 -6.79
C LEU A 121 -4.05 11.27 -7.77
N LYS A 122 -3.69 12.52 -8.08
CA LYS A 122 -4.46 13.35 -9.02
C LYS A 122 -4.29 12.94 -10.49
N ASN A 123 -3.10 12.48 -10.88
CA ASN A 123 -2.74 12.33 -12.30
C ASN A 123 -2.56 10.88 -12.77
N VAL A 124 -2.27 9.96 -11.85
CA VAL A 124 -1.98 8.55 -12.17
C VAL A 124 -3.07 7.62 -11.69
N TYR A 125 -3.62 7.86 -10.49
CA TYR A 125 -4.71 7.04 -9.95
C TYR A 125 -5.84 7.88 -9.32
N PRO A 126 -6.48 8.78 -10.09
CA PRO A 126 -7.56 9.63 -9.60
C PRO A 126 -8.77 8.86 -9.10
N GLU A 127 -9.06 7.70 -9.68
CA GLU A 127 -10.20 6.87 -9.27
C GLU A 127 -10.05 6.35 -7.85
N LEU A 128 -8.82 6.28 -7.31
CA LEU A 128 -8.61 5.95 -5.91
C LEU A 128 -9.18 7.04 -4.99
N LEU A 129 -9.07 8.32 -5.37
CA LEU A 129 -9.59 9.43 -4.57
C LEU A 129 -11.12 9.36 -4.42
N ASP A 130 -11.83 8.86 -5.43
CA ASP A 130 -13.28 8.66 -5.38
C ASP A 130 -13.70 7.55 -4.38
N THR A 131 -12.77 6.64 -4.05
CA THR A 131 -13.01 5.57 -3.08
C THR A 131 -12.60 5.93 -1.67
N ILE A 132 -11.85 7.01 -1.47
CA ILE A 132 -11.44 7.45 -0.13
C ILE A 132 -12.63 8.18 0.51
N PRO A 133 -13.08 7.76 1.71
CA PRO A 133 -14.17 8.44 2.38
C PRO A 133 -13.83 9.91 2.58
N ASN A 134 -14.73 10.80 2.15
CA ASN A 134 -14.57 12.21 2.44
C ASN A 134 -14.72 12.44 3.96
N ARG A 135 -14.22 13.57 4.46
CA ARG A 135 -14.32 13.95 5.89
C ARG A 135 -15.76 14.00 6.44
N ASN A 136 -16.77 13.95 5.59
CA ASN A 136 -18.18 13.95 5.97
C ASN A 136 -18.79 12.54 6.01
N SER A 137 -17.98 11.49 5.83
CA SER A 137 -18.44 10.11 5.87
C SER A 137 -18.61 9.66 7.31
N TYR A 138 -19.79 9.15 7.68
CA TYR A 138 -20.06 8.62 9.02
C TYR A 138 -19.39 7.26 9.28
N ALA A 139 -19.18 6.47 8.22
CA ALA A 139 -18.53 5.18 8.28
C ALA A 139 -18.00 4.80 6.88
N PHE A 140 -16.96 3.97 6.84
CA PHE A 140 -16.38 3.46 5.61
C PHE A 140 -15.89 2.02 5.81
N GLY A 141 -15.96 1.18 4.77
CA GLY A 141 -15.44 -0.19 4.79
C GLY A 141 -16.51 -1.26 4.56
N GLY A 142 -16.26 -2.47 5.07
CA GLY A 142 -17.16 -3.61 4.90
C GLY A 142 -18.20 -3.72 6.00
N VAL A 143 -19.46 -3.96 5.64
CA VAL A 143 -20.53 -4.28 6.61
C VAL A 143 -20.48 -5.77 6.93
N ARG A 144 -20.22 -6.12 8.21
CA ARG A 144 -20.38 -7.50 8.71
C ARG A 144 -21.70 -7.64 9.45
N VAL A 145 -22.52 -8.59 9.01
CA VAL A 145 -23.74 -8.98 9.73
C VAL A 145 -23.34 -9.97 10.82
N TYR A 146 -23.56 -9.63 12.09
CA TYR A 146 -23.36 -10.55 13.20
C TYR A 146 -24.69 -11.22 13.54
N ARG A 147 -24.74 -12.56 13.55
CA ARG A 147 -25.87 -13.31 14.09
C ARG A 147 -25.66 -13.46 15.60
N LEU A 148 -26.51 -12.83 16.40
CA LEU A 148 -26.50 -13.02 17.84
C LEU A 148 -26.89 -14.47 18.15
N SER A 149 -26.04 -15.19 18.87
CA SER A 149 -26.17 -16.64 19.05
C SER A 149 -27.32 -17.08 19.95
N HIS A 150 -28.18 -16.17 20.42
CA HIS A 150 -29.22 -16.47 21.42
C HIS A 150 -30.53 -15.68 21.28
N SER A 151 -30.89 -15.16 20.09
CA SER A 151 -32.22 -14.57 19.92
C SER A 151 -32.86 -14.92 18.59
N ASN A 152 -34.11 -15.39 18.63
CA ASN A 152 -35.00 -15.52 17.48
C ASN A 152 -35.44 -14.15 16.90
N SER A 153 -34.75 -13.07 17.24
CA SER A 153 -35.00 -11.73 16.70
C SER A 153 -34.11 -11.47 15.49
N ALA A 154 -34.65 -10.66 14.57
CA ALA A 154 -34.04 -10.32 13.29
C ALA A 154 -32.55 -9.92 13.42
N PRO A 155 -31.71 -10.22 12.41
CA PRO A 155 -30.28 -9.94 12.45
C PRO A 155 -30.02 -8.45 12.73
N THR A 156 -29.31 -8.18 13.82
CA THR A 156 -28.88 -6.82 14.17
C THR A 156 -27.66 -6.45 13.32
N ILE A 157 -27.78 -5.39 12.53
CA ILE A 157 -26.65 -4.81 11.80
C ILE A 157 -25.84 -3.98 12.82
N SER A 158 -24.71 -4.50 13.27
CA SER A 158 -23.72 -3.69 13.98
C SER A 158 -22.70 -3.15 12.99
N LEU A 159 -22.69 -1.84 12.81
CA LEU A 159 -21.64 -1.14 12.08
C LEU A 159 -20.40 -1.13 12.98
N GLN A 160 -19.36 -1.85 12.57
CA GLN A 160 -18.05 -1.72 13.19
C GLN A 160 -17.40 -0.48 12.56
N THR A 161 -17.65 0.68 13.15
CA THR A 161 -17.14 1.97 12.66
C THR A 161 -15.70 2.17 13.16
N SER A 162 -14.74 2.28 12.25
CA SER A 162 -13.59 3.16 12.49
C SER A 162 -14.11 4.59 12.38
N LEU A 163 -14.24 5.27 13.52
CA LEU A 163 -14.65 6.68 13.58
C LEU A 163 -13.54 7.54 12.97
N CYS A 164 -13.91 8.50 12.11
CA CYS A 164 -13.06 9.59 11.63
C CYS A 164 -12.58 10.49 12.78
#